data_AF-A0A174M947-F1
#
_entry.id   AF-A0A174M947-F1
#
_cell.length_a   1.000
_cell.length_b   1.000
_cell.length_c   1.000
_cell.angle_alpha   90.00
_cell.angle_beta   90.00
_cell.angle_gamma   90.00
#
_symmetry.space_group_name_H-M   'P 1'
#
loop_
_entity.id
_entity.type
_entity.pdbx_description
1 polymer ?
#
loop_
_entity_poly.entity_id
_entity_poly.type
_entity_poly.pdbx_seq_one_letter_code
_entity_poly.pdbx_strand_id
1 'polypeptide(L)' 'MQSCELVISISSLACYIAEGKSADEIALIASILSQLGDTLATISAHQALCCPPEDTKK' A
#
# COMPACT_ATOMS: atom_id res chain seq x y z
N MET A 1 9.13 -6.07 -13.31
CA MET A 1 8.82 -7.42 -12.80
C MET A 1 7.72 -8.00 -13.68
N GLN A 2 7.78 -9.28 -14.05
CA GLN A 2 6.64 -9.94 -14.71
C GLN A 2 5.50 -10.08 -13.70
N SER A 3 4.24 -10.09 -14.15
CA SER A 3 3.06 -10.10 -13.26
C SER A 3 3.08 -11.25 -12.25
N CYS A 4 3.52 -12.44 -12.66
CA CYS A 4 3.62 -13.62 -11.80
C CYS A 4 4.70 -13.47 -10.72
N GLU A 5 5.87 -12.92 -11.08
CA GLU A 5 6.98 -12.68 -10.15
C GLU A 5 6.56 -11.74 -9.01
N LEU A 6 5.76 -10.72 -9.34
CA LEU A 6 5.22 -9.79 -8.35
C LEU A 6 4.26 -10.48 -7.38
N VAL A 7 3.31 -11.26 -7.90
CA VAL A 7 2.34 -11.99 -7.06
C VAL A 7 3.06 -12.97 -6.14
N ILE A 8 4.03 -13.74 -6.65
CA ILE A 8 4.83 -14.68 -5.85
C ILE A 8 5.59 -13.93 -4.75
N SER A 9 6.20 -12.79 -5.06
CA SER A 9 6.93 -11.97 -4.09
C SER A 9 6.01 -11.45 -2.97
N ILE A 10 4.81 -10.97 -3.34
CA ILE A 10 3.81 -10.47 -2.37
C ILE A 10 3.32 -11.62 -1.48
N SER A 11 3.01 -12.79 -2.05
CA SER A 11 2.59 -13.96 -1.28
C SER A 11 3.68 -14.43 -0.32
N SER A 12 4.94 -14.47 -0.77
CA SER A 12 6.09 -14.81 0.08
C SER A 12 6.21 -13.84 1.25
N LEU A 13 6.13 -12.53 1.00
CA LEU A 13 6.16 -11.51 2.05
C LEU A 13 5.01 -11.69 3.06
N ALA A 14 3.79 -11.97 2.59
CA ALA A 14 2.65 -12.20 3.46
C ALA A 14 2.86 -13.42 4.39
N CYS A 15 3.44 -14.50 3.87
CA CYS A 15 3.80 -15.67 4.68
C CYS A 15 4.82 -15.32 5.77
N TYR A 16 5.87 -14.55 5.44
CA TYR A 16 6.86 -14.11 6.43
C TYR A 16 6.26 -13.16 7.48
N ILE A 17 5.31 -12.31 7.11
CA ILE A 17 4.62 -11.43 8.07
C ILE A 17 3.76 -12.26 9.05
N ALA A 18 3.10 -13.31 8.56
CA ALA A 18 2.20 -14.15 9.35
C ALA A 18 2.94 -15.14 10.28
N GLU A 19 4.21 -15.43 10.00
CA GLU A 19 5.00 -16.40 10.76
C GLU A 19 5.08 -16.03 12.25
N GLY A 20 4.71 -16.97 13.12
CA GLY A 20 4.75 -16.80 14.57
C GLY A 20 3.68 -15.86 15.16
N LYS A 21 2.71 -15.41 14.36
CA LYS A 21 1.63 -14.52 14.81
C LYS A 21 0.31 -15.26 15.04
N SER A 22 -0.48 -14.76 15.98
CA SER A 22 -1.88 -15.16 16.16
C SER A 22 -2.78 -14.61 15.04
N ALA A 23 -3.98 -15.17 14.90
CA ALA A 23 -4.97 -14.68 13.94
C ALA A 23 -5.34 -13.21 14.16
N ASP A 24 -5.46 -12.79 15.42
CA ASP A 24 -5.80 -11.40 15.77
C ASP A 24 -4.68 -10.43 15.39
N GLU A 25 -3.42 -10.80 15.62
CA GLU A 25 -2.26 -10.00 15.20
C GLU A 25 -2.15 -9.90 13.67
N ILE A 26 -2.42 -10.99 12.95
CA ILE A 26 -2.45 -10.98 11.48
C ILE A 26 -3.56 -10.05 10.99
N ALA A 27 -4.76 -10.15 11.57
CA ALA A 27 -5.90 -9.30 11.20
C ALA A 27 -5.62 -7.81 11.47
N LEU A 28 -4.97 -7.49 12.60
CA LEU A 28 -4.56 -6.13 12.93
C LEU A 28 -3.54 -5.59 11.92
N ILE A 29 -2.49 -6.35 11.60
CA ILE A 29 -1.45 -5.93 10.64
C ILE A 29 -2.06 -5.73 9.25
N ALA A 30 -2.93 -6.64 8.80
CA ALA A 30 -3.62 -6.51 7.52
C ALA A 30 -4.47 -5.22 7.46
N SER A 31 -5.16 -4.90 8.55
CA SER A 31 -5.97 -3.68 8.67
C SER A 31 -5.10 -2.42 8.61
N ILE A 32 -3.95 -2.40 9.30
CA ILE A 32 -2.99 -1.30 9.28
C ILE A 32 -2.45 -1.07 7.87
N LEU A 33 -2.02 -2.13 7.17
CA LEU A 33 -1.47 -2.01 5.81
C LEU A 33 -2.52 -1.53 4.81
N SER A 34 -3.78 -1.96 4.96
CA SER A 34 -4.90 -1.50 4.13
C SER A 34 -5.17 -0.01 4.34
N GLN A 35 -5.33 0.42 5.60
CA GLN A 35 -5.55 1.82 5.95
C GLN A 35 -4.40 2.72 5.51
N LEU A 36 -3.15 2.24 5.61
CA LEU A 36 -1.98 2.95 5.13
C LEU A 36 -2.06 3.16 3.61
N GLY A 37 -2.41 2.11 2.86
CA GLY A 37 -2.62 2.20 1.40
C GLY A 37 -3.68 3.24 1.04
N ASP A 38 -4.83 3.21 1.70
CA ASP A 38 -5.93 4.17 1.49
C ASP A 38 -5.50 5.61 1.82
N THR A 39 -4.70 5.78 2.88
CA THR A 39 -4.17 7.10 3.27
C THR A 39 -3.20 7.64 2.23
N LEU A 40 -2.28 6.81 1.73
CA LEU A 40 -1.36 7.19 0.66
C LEU A 40 -2.09 7.54 -0.64
N ALA A 41 -3.11 6.76 -1.01
CA ALA A 41 -3.95 7.04 -2.16
C ALA A 41 -4.70 8.38 -2.01
N THR A 42 -5.23 8.66 -0.81
CA THR A 42 -5.89 9.92 -0.48
C THR A 42 -4.94 11.11 -0.59
N ILE A 43 -3.72 11.00 -0.04
CA ILE A 43 -2.69 12.05 -0.14
C ILE A 43 -2.34 12.32 -1.60
N SER A 44 -2.11 11.27 -2.39
CA SER A 44 -1.78 11.40 -3.81
C SER A 44 -2.91 12.07 -4.61
N ALA A 45 -4.16 11.64 -4.38
CA ALA A 45 -5.34 12.25 -5.01
C ALA A 45 -5.52 13.72 -4.60
N HIS A 46 -5.33 14.03 -3.31
CA HIS A 46 -5.40 15.40 -2.82
C HIS A 46 -4.33 16.29 -3.47
N GLN A 47 -3.08 15.82 -3.56
CA GLN A 47 -2.02 16.56 -4.23
C GLN A 47 -2.34 16.82 -5.71
N ALA A 48 -2.83 15.81 -6.43
CA ALA A 48 -3.18 15.93 -7.84
C ALA A 48 -4.35 16.89 -8.12
N LEU A 49 -5.35 16.93 -7.23
CA LEU A 49 -6.60 17.67 -7.45
C LEU A 49 -6.64 19.04 -6.76
N CYS A 50 -6.07 19.14 -5.56
CA CYS A 50 -6.18 20.33 -4.70
C CYS A 50 -4.89 21.15 -4.62
N CYS A 51 -3.75 20.58 -5.01
CA CYS A 51 -2.47 21.28 -5.08
C CYS A 51 -1.84 21.12 -6.48
N PRO A 52 -2.55 21.48 -7.56
CA PRO A 52 -2.02 21.30 -8.91
C PRO A 52 -0.69 22.05 -9.03
N PRO A 53 0.34 21.45 -9.67
CA PRO A 53 1.57 22.17 -9.93
C PRO A 53 1.26 23.45 -10.70
N GLU A 54 1.86 24.58 -10.31
CA GLU A 54 1.69 25.82 -11.05
C GLU A 54 2.14 25.58 -12.50
N ASP A 55 1.18 25.67 -13.41
CA ASP A 55 1.38 25.59 -14.84
C ASP A 55 2.51 26.57 -15.18
N THR A 56 3.70 26.06 -15.50
CA THR A 56 4.80 26.88 -16.02
C THR A 56 4.43 27.26 -17.45
N LYS A 57 3.42 28.12 -17.57
CA LYS A 57 3.17 28.90 -18.78
C LYS A 57 4.15 30.04 -18.76
N LYS A 58 5.33 29.81 -19.33
CA LYS A 58 6.12 30.89 -19.92
C LYS A 58 6.75 30.43 -21.21
#